data_AF-A0AB37C8T4-F1
#
_entry.id   AF-A0AB37C8T4-F1
#
_cell.length_a   1.000
_cell.length_b   1.000
_cell.length_c   1.000
_cell.angle_alpha   90.00
_cell.angle_beta   90.00
_cell.angle_gamma   90.00
#
_symmetry.space_group_name_H-M   'P 1'
#
loop_
_entity.id
_entity.type
_entity.pdbx_description
1 polymer ?
#
loop_
_entity_poly.entity_id
_entity_poly.type
_entity_poly.pdbx_seq_one_letter_code
_entity_poly.pdbx_strand_id
1 'polypeptide(L)'
;MKKILTIFLSLFITVSFVGCSNQKELDKQQEEIVNSLKGSNGEMREITQGEVFNELEGVAQGSKAYFIGNKDNNERSILVELNINEENKEQSVTDFVNKSAKISNDLEKSLTDMQYKNLTILMYVNNKFVGNSVAFDVNENSLKHKETKISEDYWDAFQKAKENNK
;
A
#
# COMPACT_ATOMS: atom_id res chain seq x y z
N MET A 1 -64.10 -7.38 -28.83
CA MET A 1 -63.36 -8.41 -28.07
C MET A 1 -61.95 -7.90 -27.81
N LYS A 2 -61.51 -8.00 -26.54
CA LYS A 2 -60.11 -8.02 -26.00
C LYS A 2 -59.25 -6.75 -26.28
N LYS A 3 -59.06 -5.82 -25.33
CA LYS A 3 -58.10 -5.79 -24.20
C LYS A 3 -56.66 -6.18 -24.59
N ILE A 4 -55.71 -5.25 -24.45
CA ILE A 4 -54.37 -5.33 -23.81
C ILE A 4 -53.77 -3.91 -23.89
N LEU A 5 -53.81 -3.11 -22.82
CA LEU A 5 -52.95 -3.06 -21.62
C LEU A 5 -51.77 -2.08 -21.79
N THR A 6 -51.92 -0.96 -21.09
CA THR A 6 -50.93 0.04 -20.72
C THR A 6 -49.68 -0.60 -20.11
N ILE A 7 -48.49 -0.12 -20.46
CA ILE A 7 -47.33 -0.15 -19.55
C ILE A 7 -46.68 1.24 -19.56
N PHE A 8 -46.90 1.94 -18.45
CA PHE A 8 -45.98 2.96 -17.94
C PHE A 8 -44.63 2.27 -17.69
N LEU A 9 -43.56 2.80 -18.26
CA LEU A 9 -42.23 2.57 -17.70
C LEU A 9 -41.55 3.93 -17.50
N SER A 10 -41.99 4.61 -16.45
CA SER A 10 -41.10 5.48 -15.69
C SER A 10 -40.05 4.59 -15.03
N LEU A 11 -38.81 4.60 -15.54
CA LEU A 11 -37.66 4.20 -14.75
C LEU A 11 -36.84 5.43 -14.43
N PHE A 12 -37.05 5.93 -13.21
CA PHE A 12 -36.06 6.67 -12.46
C PHE A 12 -34.74 5.89 -12.47
N ILE A 13 -33.66 6.52 -12.91
CA ILE A 13 -32.35 6.31 -12.29
C ILE A 13 -31.80 7.70 -11.95
N THR A 14 -32.33 8.24 -10.86
CA THR A 14 -31.53 9.00 -9.91
C THR A 14 -30.47 8.08 -9.36
N VAL A 15 -29.20 8.35 -9.65
CA VAL A 15 -28.18 8.36 -8.60
C VAL A 15 -26.93 9.06 -9.09
N SER A 16 -26.77 10.30 -8.63
CA SER A 16 -25.48 10.90 -8.40
C SER A 16 -24.70 10.02 -7.41
N PHE A 17 -23.94 9.05 -7.90
CA PHE A 17 -22.88 8.34 -7.17
C PHE A 17 -21.58 8.52 -7.95
N VAL A 18 -21.03 9.72 -7.92
CA VAL A 18 -19.67 9.97 -8.42
C VAL A 18 -18.87 10.54 -7.25
N GLY A 19 -17.99 9.71 -6.68
CA GLY A 19 -16.79 10.23 -6.00
C GLY A 19 -16.48 9.80 -4.56
N CYS A 20 -17.27 8.94 -3.89
CA CYS A 20 -17.00 8.62 -2.47
C CYS A 20 -16.88 7.13 -2.09
N SER A 21 -16.99 6.17 -3.02
CA SER A 21 -16.93 4.74 -2.68
C SER A 21 -15.50 4.17 -2.60
N ASN A 22 -14.58 4.61 -3.47
CA ASN A 22 -13.26 3.97 -3.55
C ASN A 22 -12.38 4.27 -2.34
N GLN A 23 -12.39 5.51 -1.81
CA GLN A 23 -11.52 5.83 -0.68
C GLN A 23 -11.86 5.01 0.57
N LYS A 24 -13.15 4.82 0.86
CA LYS A 24 -13.59 4.02 2.01
C LYS A 24 -13.12 2.56 1.93
N GLU A 25 -13.14 1.98 0.73
CA GLU A 25 -12.66 0.62 0.51
C GLU A 25 -11.13 0.55 0.64
N LEU A 26 -10.41 1.53 0.10
CA LEU A 26 -8.95 1.63 0.24
C LEU A 26 -8.54 1.81 1.71
N ASP A 27 -9.25 2.64 2.47
CA ASP A 27 -9.00 2.83 3.90
C ASP A 27 -9.21 1.52 4.68
N LYS A 28 -10.26 0.75 4.32
CA LYS A 28 -10.51 -0.57 4.90
C LYS A 28 -9.38 -1.56 4.57
N GLN A 29 -8.89 -1.56 3.34
CA GLN A 29 -7.75 -2.41 2.95
C GLN A 29 -6.48 -2.04 3.69
N GLN A 30 -6.20 -0.74 3.88
CA GLN A 30 -5.08 -0.30 4.69
C GLN A 30 -5.24 -0.76 6.15
N GLU A 31 -6.43 -0.60 6.72
CA GLU A 31 -6.74 -1.04 8.07
C GLU A 31 -6.55 -2.57 8.22
N GLU A 32 -6.98 -3.37 7.25
CA GLU A 32 -6.76 -4.82 7.22
C GLU A 32 -5.26 -5.17 7.22
N ILE A 33 -4.45 -4.47 6.41
CA ILE A 33 -2.99 -4.65 6.40
C ILE A 33 -2.41 -4.33 7.77
N VAL A 34 -2.74 -3.16 8.34
CA VAL A 34 -2.23 -2.73 9.66
C VAL A 34 -2.65 -3.73 10.75
N ASN A 35 -3.90 -4.16 10.76
CA ASN A 35 -4.42 -5.11 11.74
C ASN A 35 -3.77 -6.50 11.59
N SER A 36 -3.47 -6.94 10.37
CA SER A 36 -2.73 -8.18 10.15
C SER A 36 -1.32 -8.14 10.73
N LEU A 37 -0.64 -6.98 10.65
CA LEU A 37 0.70 -6.79 11.21
C LEU A 37 0.68 -6.61 12.73
N LYS A 38 -0.33 -5.91 13.25
CA LYS A 38 -0.45 -5.51 14.66
C LYS A 38 -1.06 -6.60 15.53
N GLY A 39 -1.92 -7.46 14.98
CA GLY A 39 -2.75 -8.34 15.79
C GLY A 39 -3.80 -7.56 16.59
N SER A 40 -4.48 -8.25 17.50
CA SER A 40 -5.58 -7.70 18.31
C SER A 40 -5.07 -6.76 19.40
N ASN A 41 -3.90 -7.05 19.98
CA ASN A 41 -3.35 -6.31 21.13
C ASN A 41 -2.09 -5.51 20.81
N GLY A 42 -1.69 -5.41 19.54
CA GLY A 42 -0.46 -4.75 19.19
C GLY A 42 -0.48 -3.24 19.36
N GLU A 43 0.63 -2.63 18.96
CA GLU A 43 0.82 -1.18 18.92
C GLU A 43 1.40 -0.75 17.59
N MET A 44 1.09 0.49 17.23
CA MET A 44 1.64 1.15 16.05
C MET A 44 2.14 2.52 16.51
N ARG A 45 3.39 2.85 16.17
CA ARG A 45 4.03 4.12 16.53
C ARG A 45 4.80 4.65 15.35
N GLU A 46 4.54 5.91 15.00
CA GLU A 46 5.35 6.61 13.99
C GLU A 46 6.81 6.69 14.46
N ILE A 47 7.72 6.29 13.59
CA ILE A 47 9.15 6.50 13.73
C ILE A 47 9.42 7.86 13.09
N THR A 48 10.30 8.68 13.65
CA THR A 48 10.59 10.02 13.11
C THR A 48 12.08 10.30 12.95
N GLN A 49 12.94 9.35 13.34
CA GLN A 49 14.41 9.44 13.27
C GLN A 49 15.00 8.04 13.06
N GLY A 50 16.10 7.93 12.30
CA GLY A 50 16.85 6.69 12.08
C GLY A 50 17.09 6.35 10.62
N GLU A 51 17.72 5.20 10.36
CA GLU A 51 18.13 4.73 9.02
C GLU A 51 16.96 4.74 8.02
N VAL A 52 15.77 4.28 8.44
CA VAL A 52 14.56 4.28 7.60
C VAL A 52 14.24 5.66 7.03
N PHE A 53 14.45 6.75 7.79
CA PHE A 53 14.15 8.10 7.32
C PHE A 53 15.19 8.67 6.37
N ASN A 54 16.47 8.35 6.58
CA ASN A 54 17.52 8.72 5.64
C ASN A 54 17.26 8.08 4.27
N GLU A 55 16.74 6.84 4.25
CA GLU A 55 16.36 6.18 3.00
C GLU A 55 15.06 6.72 2.38
N LEU A 56 14.22 7.38 3.17
CA LEU A 56 13.03 8.11 2.71
C LEU A 56 13.32 9.56 2.31
N GLU A 57 14.52 10.09 2.57
CA GLU A 57 14.88 11.52 2.39
C GLU A 57 14.83 11.98 0.92
N GLY A 58 14.87 11.05 -0.03
CA GLY A 58 14.68 11.30 -1.47
C GLY A 58 13.24 11.11 -1.99
N VAL A 59 12.29 10.84 -1.10
CA VAL A 59 10.89 10.59 -1.42
C VAL A 59 10.07 11.86 -1.17
N ALA A 60 8.95 12.03 -1.87
CA ALA A 60 8.12 13.21 -1.72
C ALA A 60 7.72 13.46 -0.25
N GLN A 61 7.63 14.74 0.12
CA GLN A 61 7.14 15.18 1.42
C GLN A 61 5.82 14.47 1.76
N GLY A 62 5.72 13.94 2.98
CA GLY A 62 4.54 13.22 3.46
C GLY A 62 4.68 11.70 3.57
N SER A 63 5.82 11.13 3.14
CA SER A 63 6.14 9.74 3.46
C SER A 63 6.35 9.54 4.96
N LYS A 64 5.95 8.38 5.48
CA LYS A 64 6.02 8.04 6.90
C LYS A 64 6.49 6.62 7.11
N ALA A 65 7.06 6.34 8.27
CA ALA A 65 7.39 5.00 8.69
C ALA A 65 6.87 4.73 10.10
N TYR A 66 6.44 3.50 10.34
CA TYR A 66 5.85 3.08 11.60
C TYR A 66 6.49 1.80 12.08
N PHE A 67 6.78 1.77 13.37
CA PHE A 67 6.99 0.53 14.09
C PHE A 67 5.62 -0.08 14.41
N ILE A 68 5.47 -1.37 14.12
CA ILE A 68 4.30 -2.16 14.53
C ILE A 68 4.79 -3.31 15.40
N GLY A 69 4.35 -3.35 16.65
CA GLY A 69 4.63 -4.44 17.58
C GLY A 69 3.38 -5.30 17.78
N ASN A 70 3.44 -6.56 17.36
CA ASN A 70 2.38 -7.52 17.61
C ASN A 70 2.59 -8.21 18.96
N LYS A 71 1.70 -7.92 19.92
CA LYS A 71 1.80 -8.47 21.28
C LYS A 71 1.21 -9.87 21.42
N ASP A 72 0.50 -10.35 20.40
CA ASP A 72 -0.09 -11.69 20.41
C ASP A 72 0.97 -12.77 20.12
N ASN A 73 2.00 -12.43 19.33
CA ASN A 73 3.08 -13.35 18.93
C ASN A 73 4.50 -12.78 19.08
N ASN A 74 4.65 -11.61 19.72
CA ASN A 74 5.91 -10.88 19.92
C ASN A 74 6.65 -10.50 18.62
N GLU A 75 5.95 -10.42 17.49
CA GLU A 75 6.55 -10.01 16.23
C GLU A 75 6.69 -8.49 16.15
N ARG A 76 7.71 -8.07 15.40
CA ARG A 76 8.00 -6.66 15.12
C ARG A 76 8.03 -6.45 13.61
N SER A 77 7.35 -5.41 13.16
CA SER A 77 7.21 -5.08 11.75
C SER A 77 7.52 -3.60 11.52
N ILE A 78 7.98 -3.28 10.32
CA ILE A 78 8.02 -1.91 9.82
C ILE A 78 6.96 -1.75 8.73
N LEU A 79 6.17 -0.69 8.84
CA LEU A 79 5.28 -0.23 7.78
C LEU A 79 5.80 1.10 7.25
N VAL A 80 5.96 1.22 5.94
CA VAL A 80 6.33 2.46 5.26
C VAL A 80 5.14 2.92 4.43
N GLU A 81 4.68 4.15 4.64
CA GLU A 81 3.76 4.85 3.74
C GLU A 81 4.62 5.68 2.79
N LEU A 82 4.84 5.17 1.58
CA LEU A 82 5.76 5.74 0.59
C LEU A 82 5.00 6.69 -0.34
N ASN A 83 5.15 8.00 -0.12
CA ASN A 83 4.47 9.01 -0.93
C ASN A 83 5.20 9.29 -2.25
N ILE A 84 4.48 9.13 -3.36
CA ILE A 84 4.95 9.42 -4.70
C ILE A 84 4.18 10.65 -5.21
N ASN A 85 4.92 11.62 -5.77
CA ASN A 85 4.28 12.74 -6.45
C ASN A 85 3.74 12.25 -7.79
N GLU A 86 2.46 12.46 -8.05
CA GLU A 86 1.84 11.96 -9.29
C GLU A 86 2.23 12.83 -10.48
N GLU A 87 3.08 12.30 -11.36
CA GLU A 87 3.27 12.85 -12.71
C GLU A 87 2.34 12.13 -13.68
N ASN A 88 2.47 10.81 -13.74
CA ASN A 88 1.56 9.89 -14.41
C ASN A 88 1.62 8.52 -13.71
N LYS A 89 0.65 7.63 -13.99
CA LYS A 89 0.54 6.33 -13.31
C LYS A 89 1.74 5.41 -13.55
N GLU A 90 2.28 5.36 -14.77
CA GLU A 90 3.41 4.49 -15.13
C GLU A 90 4.68 4.91 -14.38
N GLN A 91 4.99 6.22 -14.38
CA GLN A 91 6.10 6.76 -13.62
C GLN A 91 5.90 6.54 -12.12
N SER A 92 4.67 6.75 -11.61
CA SER A 92 4.38 6.59 -10.18
C SER A 92 4.63 5.15 -9.71
N VAL A 93 4.24 4.16 -10.52
CA VAL A 93 4.48 2.74 -10.22
C VAL A 93 5.96 2.39 -10.35
N THR A 94 6.63 2.89 -11.38
CA THR A 94 8.08 2.69 -11.57
C THR A 94 8.87 3.22 -10.38
N ASP A 95 8.56 4.44 -9.95
CA ASP A 95 9.11 5.07 -8.76
C ASP A 95 8.83 4.25 -7.51
N PHE A 96 7.59 3.81 -7.31
CA PHE A 96 7.19 2.98 -6.17
C PHE A 96 8.00 1.69 -6.11
N VAL A 97 8.13 0.96 -7.22
CA VAL A 97 8.88 -0.30 -7.28
C VAL A 97 10.37 -0.07 -7.01
N ASN A 98 11.00 0.89 -7.69
CA ASN A 98 12.42 1.17 -7.56
C ASN A 98 12.78 1.64 -6.14
N LYS A 99 11.97 2.54 -5.57
CA LYS A 99 12.19 3.03 -4.20
C LYS A 99 11.91 1.95 -3.17
N SER A 100 10.91 1.10 -3.38
CA SER A 100 10.65 -0.05 -2.50
C SER A 100 11.83 -1.02 -2.47
N ALA A 101 12.43 -1.32 -3.63
CA ALA A 101 13.61 -2.16 -3.74
C ALA A 101 14.83 -1.54 -3.04
N LYS A 102 15.03 -0.22 -3.19
CA LYS A 102 16.08 0.51 -2.49
C LYS A 102 15.89 0.42 -0.97
N ILE A 103 14.70 0.76 -0.47
CA ILE A 103 14.36 0.68 0.96
C ILE A 103 14.58 -0.72 1.52
N SER A 104 14.13 -1.78 0.81
CA SER A 104 14.34 -3.14 1.29
C SER A 104 15.82 -3.51 1.36
N ASN A 105 16.63 -3.11 0.38
CA ASN A 105 18.06 -3.40 0.37
C ASN A 105 18.79 -2.64 1.49
N ASP A 106 18.49 -1.35 1.65
CA ASP A 106 19.15 -0.50 2.63
C ASP A 106 18.79 -0.92 4.07
N LEU A 107 17.57 -1.42 4.29
CA LEU A 107 17.10 -1.88 5.60
C LEU A 107 17.40 -3.35 5.90
N GLU A 108 17.83 -4.15 4.93
CA GLU A 108 17.91 -5.61 5.09
C GLU A 108 18.70 -6.00 6.33
N LYS A 109 19.94 -5.52 6.42
CA LYS A 109 20.84 -5.86 7.53
C LYS A 109 20.28 -5.42 8.88
N SER A 110 19.79 -4.20 8.98
CA SER A 110 19.27 -3.67 10.24
C SER A 110 18.03 -4.44 10.69
N LEU A 111 17.13 -4.79 9.77
CA LEU A 111 15.93 -5.58 10.09
C LEU A 111 16.27 -7.01 10.50
N THR A 112 17.23 -7.66 9.84
CA THR A 112 17.68 -9.01 10.21
C THR A 112 18.40 -9.02 11.56
N ASP A 113 19.35 -8.12 11.78
CA ASP A 113 20.13 -8.00 13.02
C ASP A 113 19.22 -7.71 14.21
N MET A 114 18.21 -6.86 14.01
CA MET A 114 17.22 -6.53 15.02
C MET A 114 16.08 -7.53 15.13
N GLN A 115 16.06 -8.60 14.32
CA GLN A 115 15.03 -9.66 14.31
C GLN A 115 13.61 -9.12 14.13
N TYR A 116 13.43 -8.21 13.18
CA TYR A 116 12.09 -7.91 12.65
C TYR A 116 11.55 -9.13 11.90
N LYS A 117 10.24 -9.15 11.66
CA LYS A 117 9.55 -10.21 10.92
C LYS A 117 8.96 -9.75 9.60
N ASN A 118 8.55 -8.50 9.50
CA ASN A 118 7.94 -7.99 8.28
C ASN A 118 8.46 -6.59 7.95
N LEU A 119 8.62 -6.33 6.65
CA LEU A 119 8.66 -4.99 6.06
C LEU A 119 7.51 -4.90 5.06
N THR A 120 6.62 -3.93 5.26
CA THR A 120 5.53 -3.65 4.32
C THR A 120 5.64 -2.20 3.86
N ILE A 121 5.57 -1.98 2.55
CA ILE A 121 5.65 -0.65 1.94
C ILE A 121 4.35 -0.42 1.17
N LEU A 122 3.61 0.62 1.55
CA LEU A 122 2.36 1.04 0.93
C LEU A 122 2.63 2.19 -0.04
N MET A 123 2.04 2.14 -1.22
CA MET A 123 2.11 3.25 -2.16
C MET A 123 1.08 4.31 -1.80
N TYR A 124 1.58 5.52 -1.59
CA TYR A 124 0.78 6.72 -1.51
C TYR A 124 1.05 7.56 -2.75
N VAL A 125 0.01 8.17 -3.29
CA VAL A 125 0.11 9.10 -4.40
C VAL A 125 -0.53 10.40 -3.96
N ASN A 126 0.25 11.49 -3.96
CA ASN A 126 -0.20 12.78 -3.45
C ASN A 126 -0.86 12.68 -2.05
N ASN A 127 -0.22 11.92 -1.16
CA ASN A 127 -0.64 11.64 0.22
C ASN A 127 -1.93 10.83 0.38
N LYS A 128 -2.33 10.08 -0.65
CA LYS A 128 -3.48 9.16 -0.58
C LYS A 128 -3.05 7.75 -0.87
N PHE A 129 -3.48 6.80 -0.04
CA PHE A 129 -3.29 5.39 -0.31
C PHE A 129 -4.03 4.99 -1.60
N VAL A 130 -3.37 4.24 -2.47
CA VAL A 130 -3.93 3.84 -3.79
C VAL A 130 -4.11 2.33 -3.95
N GLY A 131 -4.00 1.57 -2.86
CA GLY A 131 -4.23 0.11 -2.89
C GLY A 131 -3.04 -0.72 -3.35
N ASN A 132 -1.88 -0.10 -3.63
CA ASN A 132 -0.67 -0.82 -4.01
C ASN A 132 0.25 -1.02 -2.79
N SER A 133 0.90 -2.18 -2.71
CA SER A 133 1.84 -2.49 -1.64
C SER A 133 2.89 -3.52 -2.06
N VAL A 134 4.04 -3.51 -1.39
CA VAL A 134 5.03 -4.59 -1.42
C VAL A 134 5.29 -5.06 0.01
N ALA A 135 5.33 -6.37 0.21
CA ALA A 135 5.59 -7.00 1.49
C ALA A 135 6.80 -7.94 1.41
N PHE A 136 7.59 -7.96 2.48
CA PHE A 136 8.77 -8.80 2.65
C PHE A 136 8.71 -9.50 4.00
N ASP A 137 9.06 -10.79 4.00
CA ASP A 137 9.35 -11.54 5.21
C ASP A 137 10.82 -11.35 5.58
N VAL A 138 11.08 -10.96 6.83
CA VAL A 138 12.43 -10.84 7.38
C VAL A 138 12.80 -12.17 8.04
N ASN A 139 13.76 -12.87 7.46
CA ASN A 139 14.29 -14.12 7.99
C ASN A 139 15.64 -13.86 8.69
N GLU A 140 16.25 -14.90 9.25
CA GLU A 140 17.49 -14.76 10.03
C GLU A 140 18.63 -14.06 9.27
N ASN A 141 18.69 -14.18 7.93
CA ASN A 141 19.82 -13.71 7.14
C ASN A 141 19.45 -12.84 5.92
N SER A 142 18.16 -12.60 5.66
CA SER A 142 17.75 -11.85 4.47
C SER A 142 16.31 -11.36 4.55
N LEU A 143 15.98 -10.36 3.72
CA LEU A 143 14.59 -10.06 3.35
C LEU A 143 14.21 -10.93 2.16
N LYS A 144 13.04 -11.57 2.24
CA LYS A 144 12.46 -12.31 1.11
C LYS A 144 11.20 -11.60 0.69
N HIS A 145 11.10 -11.31 -0.61
CA HIS A 145 9.85 -10.85 -1.20
C HIS A 145 8.74 -11.86 -0.87
N LYS A 146 7.63 -11.35 -0.34
CA LYS A 146 6.45 -12.12 0.01
C LYS A 146 5.35 -11.89 -1.01
N GLU A 147 5.02 -10.63 -1.25
CA GLU A 147 3.89 -10.24 -2.09
C GLU A 147 4.10 -8.86 -2.69
N THR A 148 3.62 -8.67 -3.92
CA THR A 148 3.34 -7.36 -4.50
C THR A 148 1.86 -7.31 -4.86
N LYS A 149 1.14 -6.35 -4.29
CA LYS A 149 -0.27 -6.09 -4.59
C LYS A 149 -0.37 -4.80 -5.39
N ILE A 150 -1.07 -4.86 -6.52
CA ILE A 150 -1.32 -3.71 -7.39
C ILE A 150 -2.83 -3.64 -7.60
N SER A 151 -3.42 -2.48 -7.34
CA SER A 151 -4.83 -2.20 -7.57
C SER A 151 -5.15 -2.18 -9.06
N GLU A 152 -6.42 -2.46 -9.40
CA GLU A 152 -6.89 -2.48 -10.79
C GLU A 152 -6.59 -1.16 -11.51
N ASP A 153 -6.73 -0.03 -10.80
CA ASP A 153 -6.46 1.31 -11.31
C ASP A 153 -5.01 1.54 -11.77
N TYR A 154 -4.07 0.73 -11.27
CA TYR A 154 -2.64 0.82 -11.55
C TYR A 154 -2.07 -0.40 -12.29
N TRP A 155 -2.89 -1.42 -12.56
CA TRP A 155 -2.42 -2.68 -13.14
C TRP A 155 -1.79 -2.50 -14.53
N ASP A 156 -2.45 -1.78 -15.42
CA ASP A 156 -1.93 -1.54 -16.78
C ASP A 156 -0.60 -0.76 -16.76
N ALA A 157 -0.48 0.21 -15.85
CA ALA A 157 0.74 0.98 -15.64
C ALA A 157 1.88 0.08 -15.11
N PHE A 158 1.58 -0.84 -14.20
CA PHE A 158 2.54 -1.82 -13.69
C PHE A 158 3.04 -2.78 -14.77
N GLN A 159 2.16 -3.28 -15.63
CA GLN A 159 2.58 -4.16 -16.73
C GLN A 159 3.54 -3.44 -17.69
N LYS A 160 3.24 -2.19 -18.07
CA LYS A 160 4.13 -1.38 -18.91
C LYS A 160 5.48 -1.10 -18.24
N ALA A 161 5.45 -0.72 -16.97
CA ALA A 161 6.68 -0.47 -16.20
C ALA A 161 7.59 -1.72 -16.16
N LYS A 162 7.00 -2.92 -16.05
CA LYS A 162 7.73 -4.20 -16.05
C LYS A 162 8.36 -4.52 -17.42
N GLU A 163 7.67 -4.21 -18.52
CA GLU A 163 8.22 -4.41 -19.86
C GLU A 163 9.41 -3.47 -20.15
N ASN A 164 9.37 -2.26 -19.58
CA ASN A 164 10.38 -1.22 -19.80
C ASN A 164 11.63 -1.35 -18.91
N ASN A 165 11.53 -1.91 -17.70
CA ASN A 165 12.61 -1.96 -16.69
C ASN A 165 13.26 -3.36 -16.53
N LYS A 166 13.65 -4.02 -17.63
CA LYS A 166 14.26 -5.37 -17.66
C LYS A 166 15.14 -5.74 -16.45
#